data_AF-A0A2M6V069-F1
#
_entry.id   AF-A0A2M6V069-F1
#
_cell.length_a   1.000
_cell.length_b   1.000
_cell.length_c   1.000
_cell.angle_alpha   90.00
_cell.angle_beta   90.00
_cell.angle_gamma   90.00
#
_symmetry.space_group_name_H-M   'P 1'
#
loop_
_entity.id
_entity.type
_entity.pdbx_description
1 polymer ?
#
loop_
_entity_poly.entity_id
_entity_poly.type
_entity_poly.pdbx_seq_one_letter_code
_entity_poly.pdbx_strand_id
1 'polypeptide(L)'
;WWQRTPKGSANRDEEIYYRRSIRDFILLMANFGFRTGELLQLKFGNVKVHDDATEHSSESATVKVLAETSKVRKERTVRSRRGDIFNRRKTYSRFFGENSFVFSMYGEDKMMTTTILYDYFTDLKKEVKKKYPDYDDSLSLYSLRHFWITLQLIHGKVDIHKVARFAGTSYTQIVNHYDGMKDAEVSNQLMAVKLRFDVENDGIYVMQDKAKDEDEGDKEDGKIKETT
;
A
#
# COMPACT_ATOMS: atom_id res chain seq x y z
N TRP A 1 22.57 -2.99 5.33
CA TRP A 1 22.50 -3.45 6.73
C TRP A 1 22.62 -4.98 6.82
N TRP A 2 21.84 -5.76 6.07
CA TRP A 2 22.07 -7.21 5.92
C TRP A 2 23.46 -7.57 5.34
N GLN A 3 23.98 -6.77 4.39
CA GLN A 3 25.35 -6.95 3.86
C GLN A 3 26.45 -6.73 4.92
N ARG A 4 26.12 -6.09 6.05
CA ARG A 4 27.05 -5.82 7.14
C ARG A 4 27.09 -6.95 8.18
N THR A 5 26.32 -8.03 7.99
CA THR A 5 26.37 -9.18 8.89
C THR A 5 27.77 -9.80 8.88
N PRO A 6 28.44 -9.90 10.06
CA PRO A 6 29.82 -10.38 10.17
C PRO A 6 30.01 -11.76 9.55
N LYS A 7 31.12 -11.95 8.82
CA LYS A 7 31.42 -13.22 8.10
C LYS A 7 31.58 -14.43 9.03
N GLY A 8 31.98 -14.22 10.28
CA GLY A 8 32.17 -15.29 11.28
C GLY A 8 30.98 -15.55 12.21
N SER A 9 29.80 -14.97 11.96
CA SER A 9 28.60 -15.23 12.78
C SER A 9 28.13 -16.68 12.57
N ALA A 10 27.89 -17.42 13.66
CA ALA A 10 27.46 -18.82 13.60
C ALA A 10 26.15 -19.02 12.83
N ASN A 11 25.23 -18.04 12.89
CA ASN A 11 23.92 -18.07 12.24
C ASN A 11 23.81 -17.03 11.11
N ARG A 12 24.93 -16.76 10.43
CA ARG A 12 25.04 -15.68 9.44
C ARG A 12 23.97 -15.70 8.36
N ASP A 13 23.69 -16.86 7.77
CA ASP A 13 22.76 -16.97 6.65
C ASP A 13 21.31 -16.76 7.08
N GLU A 14 20.95 -17.27 8.26
CA GLU A 14 19.66 -17.01 8.89
C GLU A 14 19.47 -15.52 9.21
N GLU A 15 20.50 -14.89 9.76
CA GLU A 15 20.50 -13.47 10.06
C GLU A 15 20.33 -12.63 8.77
N ILE A 16 21.08 -12.96 7.71
CA ILE A 16 20.94 -12.33 6.39
C ILE A 16 19.52 -12.52 5.84
N TYR A 17 18.97 -13.73 5.96
CA TYR A 17 17.63 -14.05 5.51
C TYR A 17 16.58 -13.15 6.18
N TYR A 18 16.58 -13.06 7.52
CA TYR A 18 15.60 -12.24 8.22
C TYR A 18 15.82 -10.75 8.00
N ARG A 19 17.07 -10.26 8.00
CA ARG A 19 17.35 -8.85 7.67
C ARG A 19 16.89 -8.46 6.26
N ARG A 20 17.07 -9.34 5.27
CA ARG A 20 16.51 -9.13 3.91
C ARG A 20 14.99 -9.18 3.92
N SER A 21 14.41 -10.10 4.69
CA SER A 21 12.96 -10.25 4.86
C SER A 21 12.32 -8.98 5.41
N ILE A 22 12.89 -8.37 6.46
CA ILE A 22 12.37 -7.12 7.04
C ILE A 22 12.36 -5.98 6.03
N ARG A 23 13.42 -5.83 5.23
CA ARG A 23 13.46 -4.81 4.16
C ARG A 23 12.28 -5.00 3.19
N ASP A 24 12.09 -6.23 2.72
CA ASP A 24 11.06 -6.56 1.75
C ASP A 24 9.65 -6.45 2.37
N PHE A 25 9.50 -6.78 3.65
CA PHE A 25 8.27 -6.63 4.42
C PHE A 25 7.85 -5.16 4.54
N ILE A 26 8.77 -4.27 4.93
CA ILE A 26 8.52 -2.82 5.05
C ILE A 26 8.10 -2.24 3.70
N LEU A 27 8.81 -2.60 2.62
CA LEU A 27 8.52 -2.09 1.29
C LEU A 27 7.13 -2.55 0.81
N LEU A 28 6.75 -3.81 1.04
CA LEU A 28 5.42 -4.29 0.69
C LEU A 28 4.33 -3.62 1.54
N MET A 29 4.53 -3.48 2.86
CA MET A 29 3.61 -2.74 3.73
C MET A 29 3.39 -1.30 3.24
N ALA A 30 4.46 -0.59 2.89
CA ALA A 30 4.42 0.79 2.43
C ALA A 30 3.82 0.96 1.02
N ASN A 31 3.70 -0.09 0.21
CA ASN A 31 3.14 -0.01 -1.15
C ASN A 31 1.73 -0.59 -1.26
N PHE A 32 1.38 -1.59 -0.45
CA PHE A 32 0.08 -2.26 -0.48
C PHE A 32 -0.83 -1.88 0.69
N GLY A 33 -0.29 -1.22 1.73
CA GLY A 33 -1.06 -0.88 2.92
C GLY A 33 -1.57 -2.11 3.67
N PHE A 34 -0.87 -3.25 3.62
CA PHE A 34 -1.30 -4.47 4.31
C PHE A 34 -1.43 -4.28 5.83
N ARG A 35 -2.22 -5.13 6.49
CA ARG A 35 -1.99 -5.39 7.91
C ARG A 35 -0.80 -6.32 8.07
N THR A 36 -0.08 -6.19 9.18
CA THR A 36 1.06 -7.06 9.51
C THR A 36 0.71 -8.54 9.41
N GLY A 37 -0.41 -8.95 10.03
CA GLY A 37 -0.84 -10.35 10.00
C GLY A 37 -1.29 -10.84 8.62
N GLU A 38 -1.85 -9.96 7.78
CA GLU A 38 -2.25 -10.32 6.40
C GLU A 38 -1.01 -10.60 5.54
N LEU A 39 0.05 -9.79 5.70
CA LEU A 39 1.29 -9.97 4.95
C LEU A 39 2.11 -11.17 5.45
N LEU A 40 2.12 -11.44 6.77
CA LEU A 40 2.79 -12.63 7.33
C LEU A 40 2.16 -13.92 6.81
N GLN A 41 0.81 -13.98 6.77
CA GLN A 41 0.08 -15.17 6.34
C GLN A 41 0.00 -15.33 4.81
N LEU A 42 0.48 -14.35 4.04
CA LEU A 42 0.39 -14.35 2.59
C LEU A 42 1.23 -15.50 2.00
N LYS A 43 0.61 -16.28 1.12
CA LYS A 43 1.25 -17.37 0.37
C LYS A 43 1.55 -16.98 -1.07
N PHE A 44 2.57 -17.58 -1.68
CA PHE A 44 2.95 -17.26 -3.06
C PHE A 44 1.85 -17.55 -4.07
N GLY A 45 1.04 -18.59 -3.87
CA GLY A 45 -0.11 -18.92 -4.73
C GLY A 45 -1.22 -17.87 -4.70
N ASN A 46 -1.20 -16.94 -3.73
CA ASN A 46 -2.14 -15.82 -3.68
C ASN A 46 -1.59 -14.54 -4.33
N VAL A 47 -0.43 -14.61 -4.98
CA VAL A 47 0.24 -13.47 -5.61
C VAL A 47 0.41 -13.72 -7.11
N LYS A 48 -0.10 -12.82 -7.92
CA LYS A 48 0.17 -12.75 -9.36
C LYS A 48 0.97 -11.49 -9.65
N VAL A 49 2.23 -11.64 -10.02
CA VAL A 49 3.07 -10.53 -10.53
C VAL A 49 2.74 -10.31 -12.01
N HIS A 50 2.61 -9.05 -12.41
CA HIS A 50 2.31 -8.67 -13.79
C HIS A 50 3.57 -8.14 -14.48
N ASP A 51 3.69 -8.38 -15.77
CA ASP A 51 4.76 -7.84 -16.60
C ASP A 51 4.35 -6.47 -17.14
N ASP A 52 4.31 -5.48 -16.24
CA ASP A 52 3.85 -4.11 -16.52
C ASP A 52 4.78 -3.05 -15.90
N ALA A 53 6.06 -3.40 -15.79
CA ALA A 53 7.11 -2.45 -15.46
C ALA A 53 7.20 -1.35 -16.53
N THR A 54 7.61 -0.16 -16.12
CA THR A 54 7.92 0.96 -16.99
C THR A 54 9.34 1.45 -16.68
N GLU A 55 9.85 2.40 -17.46
CA GLU A 55 11.14 3.04 -17.19
C GLU A 55 11.22 3.64 -15.77
N HIS A 56 10.08 4.08 -15.23
CA HIS A 56 10.00 4.77 -13.94
C HIS A 56 9.31 3.96 -12.84
N SER A 57 8.89 2.71 -13.12
CA SER A 57 8.12 1.93 -12.15
C SER A 57 8.38 0.43 -12.30
N SER A 58 8.56 -0.25 -11.17
CA SER A 58 8.60 -1.71 -11.16
C SER A 58 7.23 -2.33 -11.49
N GLU A 59 7.26 -3.63 -11.76
CA GLU A 59 6.11 -4.50 -11.93
C GLU A 59 5.06 -4.25 -10.85
N SER A 60 3.79 -4.43 -11.18
CA SER A 60 2.70 -4.52 -10.21
C SER A 60 2.45 -5.98 -9.82
N ALA A 61 1.77 -6.18 -8.70
CA ALA A 61 1.26 -7.48 -8.33
C ALA A 61 -0.19 -7.38 -7.83
N THR A 62 -1.00 -8.35 -8.24
CA THR A 62 -2.30 -8.63 -7.67
C THR A 62 -2.15 -9.63 -6.53
N VAL A 63 -2.65 -9.27 -5.36
CA VAL A 63 -2.59 -10.06 -4.14
C VAL A 63 -4.00 -10.36 -3.66
N LYS A 64 -4.29 -11.64 -3.49
CA LYS A 64 -5.54 -12.12 -2.89
C LYS A 64 -5.35 -12.28 -1.38
N VAL A 65 -5.98 -11.41 -0.60
CA VAL A 65 -6.00 -11.50 0.87
C VAL A 65 -7.20 -12.34 1.26
N LEU A 66 -6.96 -13.57 1.74
CA LEU A 66 -8.00 -14.54 2.09
C LEU A 66 -8.75 -14.12 3.36
N ALA A 67 -10.05 -14.42 3.40
CA ALA A 67 -10.92 -14.15 4.54
C ALA A 67 -10.38 -14.75 5.85
N GLU A 68 -9.82 -15.97 5.80
CA GLU A 68 -9.24 -16.68 6.95
C GLU A 68 -8.06 -15.92 7.58
N THR A 69 -7.31 -15.20 6.76
CA THR A 69 -6.13 -14.43 7.18
C THR A 69 -6.46 -12.97 7.51
N SER A 70 -7.69 -12.53 7.20
CA SER A 70 -8.15 -11.16 7.42
C SER A 70 -8.90 -11.05 8.75
N LYS A 71 -8.50 -10.08 9.57
CA LYS A 71 -9.19 -9.75 10.85
C LYS A 71 -10.71 -9.53 10.68
N VAL A 72 -11.13 -9.05 9.50
CA VAL A 72 -12.54 -8.75 9.19
C VAL A 72 -13.27 -9.90 8.49
N ARG A 73 -12.63 -11.05 8.27
CA ARG A 73 -13.18 -12.23 7.57
C ARG A 73 -13.77 -11.94 6.19
N LYS A 74 -13.26 -10.90 5.52
CA LYS A 74 -13.64 -10.54 4.15
C LYS A 74 -12.47 -10.76 3.23
N GLU A 75 -12.69 -11.55 2.19
CA GLU A 75 -11.73 -11.70 1.10
C GLU A 75 -11.65 -10.39 0.32
N ARG A 76 -10.43 -10.00 -0.07
CA ARG A 76 -10.24 -8.90 -1.01
C ARG A 76 -9.05 -9.16 -1.91
N THR A 77 -9.16 -8.68 -3.14
CA THR A 77 -8.08 -8.72 -4.12
C THR A 77 -7.61 -7.30 -4.36
N VAL A 78 -6.33 -7.05 -4.12
CA VAL A 78 -5.70 -5.74 -4.23
C VAL A 78 -4.58 -5.78 -5.26
N ARG A 79 -4.38 -4.71 -6.02
CA ARG A 79 -3.24 -4.56 -6.95
C ARG A 79 -2.46 -3.31 -6.58
N SER A 80 -1.15 -3.42 -6.50
CA SER A 80 -0.25 -2.28 -6.29
C SER A 80 1.10 -2.49 -6.97
N ARG A 81 1.91 -1.44 -7.03
CA ARG A 81 3.29 -1.47 -7.54
C ARG A 81 4.21 -2.24 -6.59
N ARG A 82 5.44 -2.50 -7.05
CA ARG A 82 6.47 -3.27 -6.34
C ARG A 82 6.24 -4.78 -6.30
N GLY A 83 5.67 -5.31 -7.38
CA GLY A 83 5.59 -6.74 -7.69
C GLY A 83 6.96 -7.42 -7.75
N ASP A 84 8.00 -6.67 -8.16
CA ASP A 84 9.42 -7.08 -8.15
C ASP A 84 9.83 -7.75 -6.83
N ILE A 85 9.27 -7.29 -5.72
CA ILE A 85 9.64 -7.76 -4.39
C ILE A 85 9.22 -9.20 -4.17
N PHE A 86 8.07 -9.63 -4.71
CA PHE A 86 7.63 -11.02 -4.61
C PHE A 86 8.56 -11.95 -5.38
N ASN A 87 9.01 -11.54 -6.58
CA ASN A 87 10.02 -12.28 -7.34
C ASN A 87 11.36 -12.27 -6.61
N ARG A 88 11.78 -11.12 -6.05
CA ARG A 88 13.00 -11.00 -5.26
C ARG A 88 12.97 -11.91 -4.04
N ARG A 89 11.84 -12.08 -3.36
CA ARG A 89 11.68 -13.02 -2.23
C ARG A 89 12.02 -14.45 -2.63
N LYS A 90 11.61 -14.89 -3.82
CA LYS A 90 11.93 -16.23 -4.34
C LYS A 90 13.42 -16.48 -4.53
N THR A 91 14.23 -15.44 -4.69
CA THR A 91 15.69 -15.58 -4.91
C THR A 91 16.48 -15.96 -3.66
N TYR A 92 15.89 -15.86 -2.47
CA TYR A 92 16.57 -16.16 -1.21
C TYR A 92 15.68 -16.80 -0.14
N SER A 93 14.39 -16.95 -0.41
CA SER A 93 13.54 -17.84 0.38
C SER A 93 13.88 -19.29 0.06
N ARG A 94 13.96 -20.13 1.10
CA ARG A 94 14.17 -21.57 0.94
C ARG A 94 12.89 -22.30 0.52
N PHE A 95 11.74 -21.65 0.70
CA PHE A 95 10.42 -22.16 0.34
C PHE A 95 9.67 -21.12 -0.50
N PHE A 96 9.15 -21.53 -1.65
CA PHE A 96 8.47 -20.63 -2.59
C PHE A 96 7.41 -21.33 -3.44
N GLY A 97 6.95 -22.51 -3.01
CA GLY A 97 5.81 -23.18 -3.65
C GLY A 97 4.52 -22.39 -3.45
N GLU A 98 3.46 -22.76 -4.17
CA GLU A 98 2.18 -22.04 -4.12
C GLU A 98 1.60 -21.97 -2.69
N ASN A 99 1.81 -23.03 -1.90
CA ASN A 99 1.35 -23.10 -0.52
C ASN A 99 2.35 -22.54 0.51
N SER A 100 3.57 -22.20 0.09
CA SER A 100 4.61 -21.65 0.96
C SER A 100 4.34 -20.19 1.30
N PHE A 101 4.71 -19.80 2.51
CA PHE A 101 4.56 -18.42 2.96
C PHE A 101 5.57 -17.51 2.25
N VAL A 102 5.11 -16.33 1.81
CA VAL A 102 6.00 -15.28 1.26
C VAL A 102 7.06 -14.88 2.29
N PHE A 103 6.66 -14.87 3.57
CA PHE A 103 7.53 -14.65 4.73
C PHE A 103 7.51 -15.89 5.64
N SER A 104 8.30 -16.90 5.27
CA SER A 104 8.50 -18.11 6.08
C SER A 104 9.62 -17.94 7.12
N MET A 105 9.71 -18.88 8.05
CA MET A 105 10.92 -19.10 8.85
C MET A 105 12.09 -19.55 7.96
N TYR A 106 13.31 -19.38 8.46
CA TYR A 106 14.53 -19.77 7.75
C TYR A 106 14.68 -21.29 7.63
N GLY A 107 14.38 -22.04 8.69
CA GLY A 107 14.56 -23.49 8.73
C GLY A 107 13.39 -24.30 8.17
N GLU A 108 12.19 -23.73 8.17
CA GLU A 108 10.93 -24.46 7.99
C GLU A 108 9.93 -23.68 7.13
N ASP A 109 9.12 -24.37 6.34
CA ASP A 109 8.01 -23.77 5.56
C ASP A 109 6.81 -23.46 6.47
N LYS A 110 7.08 -22.69 7.51
CA LYS A 110 6.10 -22.14 8.45
C LYS A 110 6.15 -20.64 8.39
N MET A 111 5.02 -19.99 8.67
CA MET A 111 4.93 -18.55 8.76
C MET A 111 5.99 -17.99 9.73
N MET A 112 6.68 -16.92 9.33
CA MET A 112 7.56 -16.16 10.21
C MET A 112 6.76 -15.64 11.42
N THR A 113 7.30 -15.79 12.62
CA THR A 113 6.62 -15.31 13.84
C THR A 113 6.67 -13.79 13.95
N THR A 114 5.70 -13.23 14.66
CA THR A 114 5.71 -11.81 15.02
C THR A 114 6.92 -11.45 15.85
N THR A 115 7.40 -12.34 16.72
CA THR A 115 8.62 -12.14 17.51
C THR A 115 9.82 -11.88 16.61
N ILE A 116 10.10 -12.80 15.67
CA ILE A 116 11.20 -12.62 14.70
C ILE A 116 11.03 -11.32 13.91
N LEU A 117 9.80 -11.04 13.44
CA LEU A 117 9.50 -9.81 12.71
C LEU A 117 9.88 -8.56 13.52
N TYR A 118 9.43 -8.47 14.77
CA TYR A 118 9.63 -7.29 15.61
C TYR A 118 11.05 -7.18 16.18
N ASP A 119 11.73 -8.28 16.44
CA ASP A 119 13.13 -8.28 16.89
C ASP A 119 14.04 -7.68 15.82
N TYR A 120 13.98 -8.23 14.59
CA TYR A 120 14.78 -7.71 13.48
C TYR A 120 14.36 -6.31 13.02
N PHE A 121 13.08 -5.96 13.16
CA PHE A 121 12.63 -4.58 12.91
C PHE A 121 13.18 -3.61 13.95
N THR A 122 13.19 -3.99 15.23
CA THR A 122 13.76 -3.17 16.31
C THR A 122 15.26 -2.98 16.12
N ASP A 123 15.98 -4.02 15.71
CA ASP A 123 17.40 -3.91 15.39
C ASP A 123 17.66 -2.99 14.19
N LEU A 124 16.82 -3.05 13.16
CA LEU A 124 16.87 -2.08 12.07
C LEU A 124 16.64 -0.65 12.58
N LYS A 125 15.66 -0.42 13.47
CA LYS A 125 15.42 0.92 14.06
C LYS A 125 16.62 1.44 14.81
N LYS A 126 17.28 0.60 15.63
CA LYS A 126 18.53 0.97 16.33
C LYS A 126 19.62 1.39 15.35
N GLU A 127 19.81 0.63 14.26
CA GLU A 127 20.80 0.97 13.23
C GLU A 127 20.46 2.28 12.49
N VAL A 128 19.18 2.54 12.24
CA VAL A 128 18.72 3.81 11.65
C VAL A 128 18.97 4.96 12.63
N LYS A 129 18.59 4.82 13.90
CA LYS A 129 18.78 5.84 14.95
C LYS A 129 20.25 6.20 15.16
N LYS A 130 21.16 5.22 15.08
CA LYS A 130 22.62 5.47 15.11
C LYS A 130 23.09 6.36 13.96
N LYS A 131 22.48 6.25 12.78
CA LYS A 131 22.84 7.04 11.59
C LYS A 131 22.09 8.37 11.51
N TYR A 132 20.86 8.39 12.02
CA TYR A 132 19.95 9.53 12.01
C TYR A 132 19.42 9.73 13.44
N PRO A 133 20.14 10.49 14.29
CA PRO A 133 19.78 10.66 15.71
C PRO A 133 18.35 11.19 15.93
N ASP A 134 17.83 11.98 14.99
CA ASP A 134 16.49 12.56 15.05
C ASP A 134 15.38 11.60 14.59
N TYR A 135 15.71 10.37 14.18
CA TYR A 135 14.73 9.37 13.79
C TYR A 135 13.79 9.02 14.96
N ASP A 136 12.47 9.11 14.75
CA ASP A 136 11.48 8.67 15.73
C ASP A 136 11.38 7.13 15.75
N ASP A 137 11.92 6.52 16.81
CA ASP A 137 11.91 5.07 17.00
C ASP A 137 10.64 4.55 17.67
N SER A 138 9.68 5.43 18.02
CA SER A 138 8.33 5.03 18.42
C SER A 138 7.50 4.50 17.23
N LEU A 139 7.90 4.84 16.01
CA LEU A 139 7.25 4.36 14.79
C LEU A 139 7.27 2.84 14.70
N SER A 140 6.11 2.28 14.37
CA SER A 140 5.87 0.84 14.26
C SER A 140 5.60 0.42 12.81
N LEU A 141 5.58 -0.88 12.53
CA LEU A 141 5.13 -1.39 11.22
C LEU A 141 3.69 -0.96 10.89
N TYR A 142 2.86 -0.68 11.90
CA TYR A 142 1.51 -0.17 11.71
C TYR A 142 1.51 1.28 11.17
N SER A 143 2.53 2.08 11.53
CA SER A 143 2.72 3.44 11.01
C SER A 143 2.91 3.46 9.49
N LEU A 144 3.50 2.42 8.89
CA LEU A 144 3.66 2.32 7.43
C LEU A 144 2.33 2.23 6.69
N ARG A 145 1.37 1.52 7.29
CA ARG A 145 0.01 1.44 6.75
C ARG A 145 -0.69 2.79 6.86
N HIS A 146 -0.54 3.48 7.99
CA HIS A 146 -1.06 4.83 8.15
C HIS A 146 -0.48 5.79 7.11
N PHE A 147 0.84 5.75 6.92
CA PHE A 147 1.52 6.52 5.90
C PHE A 147 0.97 6.24 4.50
N TRP A 148 0.79 4.97 4.13
CA TRP A 148 0.20 4.62 2.84
C TRP A 148 -1.22 5.16 2.67
N ILE A 149 -2.07 5.04 3.70
CA ILE A 149 -3.44 5.60 3.67
C ILE A 149 -3.37 7.12 3.49
N THR A 150 -2.53 7.82 4.25
CA THR A 150 -2.35 9.28 4.14
C THR A 150 -1.95 9.69 2.73
N LEU A 151 -0.99 9.00 2.11
CA LEU A 151 -0.57 9.29 0.73
C LEU A 151 -1.72 9.14 -0.27
N GLN A 152 -2.57 8.13 -0.09
CA GLN A 152 -3.74 7.93 -0.95
C GLN A 152 -4.84 8.98 -0.71
N LEU A 153 -4.94 9.55 0.50
CA LEU A 153 -5.92 10.61 0.79
C LEU A 153 -5.47 11.98 0.27
N ILE A 154 -4.17 12.30 0.40
CA ILE A 154 -3.62 13.59 -0.04
C ILE A 154 -3.44 13.61 -1.57
N HIS A 155 -2.89 12.54 -2.14
CA HIS A 155 -2.49 12.52 -3.55
C HIS A 155 -3.35 11.61 -4.41
N GLY A 156 -4.09 10.67 -3.80
CA GLY A 156 -4.95 9.78 -4.54
C GLY A 156 -6.22 10.50 -4.96
N LYS A 157 -6.62 10.31 -6.22
CA LYS A 157 -7.93 10.73 -6.73
C LYS A 157 -9.05 9.76 -6.30
N VAL A 158 -8.87 9.11 -5.14
CA VAL A 158 -9.67 7.97 -4.71
C VAL A 158 -10.37 8.31 -3.40
N ASP A 159 -11.69 8.23 -3.42
CA ASP A 159 -12.55 8.46 -2.27
C ASP A 159 -12.12 7.61 -1.03
N ILE A 160 -12.23 8.20 0.15
CA ILE A 160 -11.85 7.61 1.43
C ILE A 160 -12.51 6.25 1.70
N HIS A 161 -13.77 6.05 1.28
CA HIS A 161 -14.43 4.75 1.44
C HIS A 161 -13.81 3.68 0.53
N LYS A 162 -13.34 4.06 -0.66
CA LYS A 162 -12.63 3.15 -1.58
C LYS A 162 -11.26 2.79 -1.01
N VAL A 163 -10.54 3.75 -0.43
CA VAL A 163 -9.26 3.52 0.28
C VAL A 163 -9.47 2.59 1.49
N ALA A 164 -10.51 2.84 2.29
CA ALA A 164 -10.87 2.01 3.44
C ALA A 164 -11.13 0.55 3.03
N ARG A 165 -11.89 0.35 1.94
CA ARG A 165 -12.17 -0.97 1.35
C ARG A 165 -10.90 -1.67 0.87
N PHE A 166 -10.03 -0.95 0.15
CA PHE A 166 -8.75 -1.50 -0.34
C PHE A 166 -7.84 -1.94 0.80
N ALA A 167 -7.65 -1.06 1.79
CA ALA A 167 -6.84 -1.37 2.97
C ALA A 167 -7.54 -2.39 3.88
N GLY A 168 -8.86 -2.58 3.74
CA GLY A 168 -9.67 -3.52 4.53
C GLY A 168 -9.96 -3.05 5.95
N THR A 169 -9.97 -1.75 6.23
CA THR A 169 -10.27 -1.15 7.56
C THR A 169 -11.62 -0.42 7.55
N SER A 170 -12.21 -0.17 8.72
CA SER A 170 -13.45 0.60 8.78
C SER A 170 -13.18 2.08 8.51
N TYR A 171 -14.15 2.75 7.89
CA TYR A 171 -14.12 4.20 7.64
C TYR A 171 -13.92 4.99 8.93
N THR A 172 -14.69 4.66 9.99
CA THR A 172 -14.58 5.31 11.31
C THR A 172 -13.19 5.21 11.92
N GLN A 173 -12.49 4.08 11.70
CA GLN A 173 -11.11 3.93 12.17
C GLN A 173 -10.12 4.80 11.38
N ILE A 174 -10.38 5.06 10.10
CA ILE A 174 -9.60 6.02 9.33
C ILE A 174 -9.90 7.43 9.87
N VAL A 175 -11.16 7.87 9.87
CA VAL A 175 -11.54 9.23 10.30
C VAL A 175 -11.03 9.59 11.69
N ASN A 176 -11.18 8.72 12.70
CA ASN A 176 -10.70 8.99 14.05
C ASN A 176 -9.18 9.18 14.15
N HIS A 177 -8.41 8.72 13.16
CA HIS A 177 -6.97 8.94 13.06
C HIS A 177 -6.59 10.13 12.15
N TYR A 178 -7.53 10.69 11.38
CA TYR A 178 -7.28 11.72 10.37
C TYR A 178 -8.17 12.97 10.50
N ASP A 179 -8.91 13.12 11.60
CA ASP A 179 -9.76 14.28 11.96
C ASP A 179 -8.99 15.62 12.07
N GLY A 180 -7.70 15.63 11.73
CA GLY A 180 -6.84 16.80 11.60
C GLY A 180 -6.58 17.25 10.16
N MET A 181 -7.26 16.68 9.15
CA MET A 181 -7.27 17.28 7.81
C MET A 181 -7.86 18.69 7.93
N LYS A 182 -7.06 19.70 7.63
CA LYS A 182 -7.47 21.10 7.77
C LYS A 182 -8.58 21.38 6.76
N ASP A 183 -9.68 21.99 7.20
CA ASP A 183 -10.85 22.35 6.39
C ASP A 183 -10.49 23.06 5.07
N ALA A 184 -9.36 23.78 5.04
CA ALA A 184 -8.83 24.44 3.85
C ALA A 184 -8.49 23.47 2.70
N GLU A 185 -7.98 22.27 3.02
CA GLU A 185 -7.58 21.27 2.01
C GLU A 185 -8.80 20.54 1.44
N VAL A 186 -9.79 20.28 2.29
CA VAL A 186 -11.12 19.79 1.88
C VAL A 186 -11.85 20.83 1.04
N SER A 187 -11.77 22.12 1.42
CA SER A 187 -12.35 23.23 0.66
C SER A 187 -11.73 23.35 -0.73
N ASN A 188 -10.41 23.22 -0.87
CA ASN A 188 -9.75 23.21 -2.18
C ASN A 188 -10.18 22.03 -3.07
N GLN A 189 -10.41 20.86 -2.49
CA GLN A 189 -10.91 19.69 -3.22
C GLN A 189 -12.38 19.86 -3.65
N LEU A 190 -13.22 20.45 -2.80
CA LEU A 190 -14.61 20.79 -3.13
C LEU A 190 -14.67 21.86 -4.23
N MET A 191 -13.83 22.88 -4.16
CA MET A 191 -13.76 23.97 -5.13
C MET A 191 -13.17 23.55 -6.49
N ALA A 192 -12.41 22.44 -6.52
CA ALA A 192 -11.97 21.81 -7.76
C ALA A 192 -13.13 21.12 -8.53
N VAL A 193 -14.27 20.88 -7.85
CA VAL A 193 -15.51 20.42 -8.50
C VAL A 193 -16.43 21.64 -8.66
N LYS A 194 -16.63 22.11 -9.89
CA LYS A 194 -17.61 23.18 -10.16
C LYS A 194 -19.03 22.59 -10.12
N LEU A 195 -19.58 22.52 -8.92
CA LEU A 195 -21.01 22.34 -8.66
C LEU A 195 -21.70 23.71 -8.76
N ARG A 196 -22.66 23.86 -9.67
CA ARG A 196 -23.54 25.02 -9.72
C ARG A 196 -24.99 24.58 -9.51
N PHE A 197 -25.63 25.21 -8.54
CA PHE A 197 -27.05 25.08 -8.28
C PHE A 197 -27.76 26.17 -9.09
N ASP A 198 -28.62 25.75 -10.01
CA ASP A 198 -29.48 26.65 -10.77
C ASP A 198 -30.79 26.83 -10.01
N VAL A 199 -30.90 27.97 -9.35
CA VAL A 199 -32.01 28.32 -8.47
C VAL A 199 -33.29 28.60 -9.26
N GLU A 200 -33.20 28.91 -10.56
CA GLU A 200 -34.36 29.21 -11.40
C GLU A 200 -35.03 27.94 -11.95
N ASN A 201 -34.26 26.88 -12.20
CA ASN A 201 -34.75 25.63 -12.80
C ASN A 201 -34.70 24.40 -11.88
N ASP A 202 -34.36 24.59 -10.60
CA ASP A 202 -34.22 23.53 -9.57
C ASP A 202 -33.30 22.38 -10.02
N GLY A 203 -32.19 22.74 -10.69
CA GLY A 203 -31.26 21.80 -11.32
C GLY A 203 -29.84 21.87 -10.76
N ILE A 204 -29.11 20.75 -10.80
CA ILE A 204 -27.71 20.63 -10.38
C ILE A 204 -26.82 20.37 -11.59
N TYR A 205 -25.84 21.24 -11.83
CA TYR A 205 -24.84 21.08 -12.89
C TYR A 205 -23.48 20.73 -12.28
N VAL A 206 -22.85 19.65 -12.78
CA VAL A 206 -21.51 19.21 -12.37
C VAL A 206 -20.57 19.28 -13.57
N MET A 207 -19.61 20.20 -13.54
CA MET A 207 -18.56 20.27 -14.56
C MET A 207 -17.27 19.63 -14.02
N GLN A 208 -16.73 18.65 -14.73
CA GLN A 208 -15.40 18.10 -14.47
C GLN A 208 -14.38 18.82 -15.36
N ASP A 209 -13.31 19.35 -14.77
CA ASP A 209 -12.20 19.93 -15.53
C ASP A 209 -11.51 18.82 -16.34
N LYS A 210 -11.70 18.83 -17.65
CA LYS A 210 -10.78 18.14 -18.57
C LYS A 210 -9.49 18.95 -18.60
N ALA A 211 -8.38 18.34 -18.17
CA ALA A 211 -7.06 18.91 -18.40
C ALA A 211 -6.85 19.13 -19.91
N LYS A 212 -6.32 20.30 -20.25
CA LYS A 212 -6.05 20.81 -21.61
C LYS A 212 -5.30 19.80 -22.48
N ASP A 213 -5.81 19.61 -23.70
CA ASP A 213 -5.00 19.48 -24.91
C ASP A 213 -5.57 20.50 -25.92
N GLU A 214 -4.68 21.30 -26.51
CA GLU A 214 -4.95 22.37 -27.47
C GLU A 214 -5.16 21.79 -28.87
N ASP A 215 -6.21 22.21 -29.58
CA ASP A 215 -6.10 22.90 -30.89
C ASP A 215 -7.48 23.20 -31.52
N GLU A 216 -7.49 24.28 -32.30
CA GLU A 216 -8.61 25.04 -32.87
C GLU A 216 -9.60 24.26 -33.75
N GLY A 217 -10.86 24.75 -33.81
CA GLY A 217 -11.74 24.52 -34.97
C GLY A 217 -13.23 24.37 -34.66
N ASP A 218 -13.96 25.48 -34.79
CA ASP A 218 -15.38 25.66 -35.17
C ASP A 218 -16.51 24.72 -34.68
N LYS A 219 -17.49 25.39 -34.03
CA LYS A 219 -18.96 25.21 -34.03
C LYS A 219 -19.55 23.89 -34.59
N GLU A 220 -20.32 23.19 -33.75
CA GLU A 220 -21.80 23.16 -33.87
C GLU A 220 -22.46 22.44 -32.68
N ASP A 221 -23.61 22.97 -32.27
CA ASP A 221 -24.45 22.54 -31.15
C ASP A 221 -24.94 21.09 -31.28
N GLY A 222 -24.53 20.24 -30.34
CA GLY A 222 -25.10 18.90 -30.12
C GLY A 222 -25.84 18.81 -28.79
N LYS A 223 -27.08 19.33 -28.73
CA LYS A 223 -28.03 19.05 -27.64
C LYS A 223 -28.35 17.56 -27.61
N ILE A 224 -27.88 16.83 -26.60
CA ILE A 224 -28.46 15.52 -26.26
C ILE A 224 -29.46 15.77 -25.13
N LYS A 225 -30.74 15.87 -25.49
CA LYS A 225 -31.86 15.72 -24.55
C LYS A 225 -32.01 14.22 -24.29
N GLU A 226 -31.71 13.76 -23.09
CA GLU A 226 -32.29 12.51 -22.59
C GLU A 226 -33.50 12.85 -21.73
N THR A 227 -34.67 12.52 -22.26
CA THR A 227 -35.90 12.29 -21.50
C THR A 227 -36.67 11.25 -22.33
N THR A 228 -37.31 10.30 -21.66
CA THR A 228 -38.06 9.16 -22.21
C THR A 228 -38.75 9.43 -23.55
#